data_AF-N9P452-F1
#
_entry.id   AF-N9P452-F1
#
_cell.length_a   1.000
_cell.length_b   1.000
_cell.length_c   1.000
_cell.angle_alpha   90.00
_cell.angle_beta   90.00
_cell.angle_gamma   90.00
#
_symmetry.space_group_name_H-M   'P 1'
#
loop_
_entity.id
_entity.type
_entity.pdbx_description
1 polymer ?
#
loop_
_entity_poly.entity_id
_entity_poly.type
_entity_poly.pdbx_seq_one_letter_code
_entity_poly.pdbx_strand_id
1 'polypeptide(L)'
;MSEKLQKVLARVGLGSRRYMEEVIAAGRVSVNGQIAQVGERIEPGDELRIDGRKVAFQIEDEIRRRVIIYYKPEGEICSRSDPENRPTVFEQLPAIPGDRWVMVGRLDINSTGLLLFTNDGELANRLMHPSNEIEREYAVRVMGEVTPQIRNNMLKGVVLDDGPAKFESFSELGGDGINRWFQVVVKEGRNREVRRIFESQGLKVSRLLRTRYGTVILPRELRTGRWIELDKNDIDNLTKAVELKPRQGTGLFGMAKRRNERMQDKPMAARRGGFLRQQRRDSDEQPQNNTGRERRDDNAYGRRDRAENQNGTQFVRRENRPDQGFGRREERDENAPRRPYGINKGFKKF
;
A
#
# COMPACT_ATOMS: atom_id res chain seq x y z
N MET A 1 -3.21 -31.26 1.04
CA MET A 1 -2.04 -31.12 1.94
C MET A 1 -2.51 -30.31 3.14
N SER A 2 -2.30 -30.79 4.36
CA SER A 2 -2.75 -30.06 5.56
C SER A 2 -1.87 -28.83 5.86
N GLU A 3 -2.43 -27.80 6.48
CA GLU A 3 -1.73 -26.57 6.89
C GLU A 3 -1.84 -26.34 8.40
N LYS A 4 -0.87 -25.65 9.02
CA LYS A 4 -0.95 -25.26 10.44
C LYS A 4 -2.15 -24.32 10.68
N LEU A 5 -3.00 -24.63 11.64
CA LEU A 5 -4.29 -23.96 11.86
C LEU A 5 -4.18 -22.43 12.00
N GLN A 6 -3.21 -21.94 12.78
CA GLN A 6 -2.95 -20.50 12.95
C GLN A 6 -2.49 -19.79 11.67
N LYS A 7 -1.96 -20.52 10.69
CA LYS A 7 -1.61 -19.97 9.36
C LYS A 7 -2.88 -19.70 8.55
N VAL A 8 -3.80 -20.68 8.53
CA VAL A 8 -5.09 -20.59 7.82
C VAL A 8 -5.97 -19.49 8.43
N LEU A 9 -6.14 -19.48 9.75
CA LEU A 9 -6.87 -18.44 10.47
C LEU A 9 -6.33 -17.02 10.19
N ALA A 10 -5.01 -16.85 10.23
CA ALA A 10 -4.38 -15.58 9.93
C ALA A 10 -4.52 -15.19 8.45
N ARG A 11 -4.59 -16.15 7.51
CA ARG A 11 -4.81 -15.91 6.07
C ARG A 11 -6.21 -15.39 5.80
N VAL A 12 -7.24 -15.96 6.43
CA VAL A 12 -8.66 -15.51 6.35
C VAL A 12 -8.87 -14.08 6.90
N GLY A 13 -7.83 -13.45 7.46
CA GLY A 13 -7.83 -12.06 7.89
C GLY A 13 -8.25 -11.84 9.35
N LEU A 14 -8.44 -12.91 10.12
CA LEU A 14 -8.94 -12.88 11.49
C LEU A 14 -7.89 -12.42 12.53
N GLY A 15 -6.61 -12.32 12.15
CA GLY A 15 -5.58 -11.77 13.02
C GLY A 15 -4.13 -11.99 12.59
N SER A 16 -3.19 -11.76 13.50
CA SER A 16 -1.79 -12.19 13.35
C SER A 16 -1.66 -13.70 13.63
N ARG A 17 -0.58 -14.35 13.18
CA ARG A 17 -0.38 -15.79 13.48
C ARG A 17 -0.28 -16.05 14.98
N ARG A 18 0.43 -15.19 15.72
CA ARG A 18 0.58 -15.26 17.20
C ARG A 18 -0.75 -15.06 17.92
N TYR A 19 -1.51 -14.03 17.53
CA TYR A 19 -2.85 -13.79 18.10
C TYR A 19 -3.80 -14.96 17.82
N MET A 20 -3.68 -15.63 16.66
CA MET A 20 -4.44 -16.86 16.40
C MET A 20 -3.95 -18.05 17.24
N GLU A 21 -2.67 -18.12 17.62
CA GLU A 21 -2.18 -19.12 18.60
C GLU A 21 -2.76 -18.86 20.00
N GLU A 22 -2.87 -17.59 20.43
CA GLU A 22 -3.55 -17.19 21.67
C GLU A 22 -5.05 -17.57 21.65
N VAL A 23 -5.75 -17.31 20.54
CA VAL A 23 -7.18 -17.65 20.38
C VAL A 23 -7.41 -19.17 20.34
N ILE A 24 -6.50 -19.95 19.75
CA ILE A 24 -6.52 -21.42 19.81
C ILE A 24 -6.26 -21.89 21.26
N ALA A 25 -5.23 -21.36 21.94
CA ALA A 25 -4.90 -21.72 23.32
C ALA A 25 -6.04 -21.42 24.30
N ALA A 26 -6.85 -20.40 24.03
CA ALA A 26 -8.06 -20.07 24.79
C ALA A 26 -9.25 -21.02 24.54
N GLY A 27 -9.08 -22.09 23.75
CA GLY A 27 -10.13 -23.08 23.44
C GLY A 27 -11.28 -22.55 22.57
N ARG A 28 -11.10 -21.38 21.92
CA ARG A 28 -12.16 -20.70 21.15
C ARG A 28 -12.32 -21.21 19.71
N VAL A 29 -11.36 -22.01 19.23
CA VAL A 29 -11.34 -22.57 17.88
C VAL A 29 -11.68 -24.05 17.95
N SER A 30 -12.55 -24.52 17.05
CA SER A 30 -12.83 -25.95 16.90
C SER A 30 -12.73 -26.39 15.45
N VAL A 31 -12.18 -27.59 15.22
CA VAL A 31 -12.09 -28.26 13.93
C VAL A 31 -12.94 -29.53 14.01
N ASN A 32 -13.86 -29.73 13.06
CA ASN A 32 -14.77 -30.90 13.03
C ASN A 32 -15.56 -31.13 14.35
N GLY A 33 -15.83 -30.05 15.08
CA GLY A 33 -16.54 -30.09 16.37
C GLY A 33 -15.66 -30.36 17.61
N GLN A 34 -14.36 -30.63 17.44
CA GLN A 34 -13.41 -30.80 18.55
C GLN A 34 -12.63 -29.50 18.80
N ILE A 35 -12.34 -29.18 20.06
CA ILE A 35 -11.55 -27.97 20.41
C ILE A 35 -10.11 -28.18 19.95
N ALA A 36 -9.60 -27.24 19.16
CA ALA A 36 -8.30 -27.35 18.53
C ALA A 36 -7.15 -26.95 19.48
N GLN A 37 -5.97 -27.52 19.28
CA GLN A 37 -4.77 -27.25 20.05
C GLN A 37 -3.71 -26.44 19.27
N VAL A 38 -2.83 -25.75 20.00
CA VAL A 38 -1.78 -24.93 19.38
C VAL A 38 -0.82 -25.82 18.59
N GLY A 39 -0.69 -25.53 17.30
CA GLY A 39 0.14 -26.32 16.39
C GLY A 39 -0.59 -27.46 15.68
N GLU A 40 -1.89 -27.63 15.90
CA GLU A 40 -2.74 -28.52 15.09
C GLU A 40 -2.72 -28.13 13.60
N ARG A 41 -3.10 -29.09 12.75
CA ARG A 41 -3.16 -28.91 11.29
C ARG A 41 -4.60 -29.14 10.82
N ILE A 42 -4.98 -28.41 9.78
CA ILE A 42 -6.31 -28.48 9.16
C ILE A 42 -6.18 -28.89 7.68
N GLU A 43 -7.14 -29.68 7.22
CA GLU A 43 -7.30 -30.16 5.86
C GLU A 43 -8.43 -29.42 5.13
N PRO A 44 -8.45 -29.36 3.78
CA PRO A 44 -9.49 -28.68 3.02
C PRO A 44 -10.94 -29.13 3.27
N GLY A 45 -11.15 -30.37 3.72
CA GLY A 45 -12.48 -30.90 4.01
C GLY A 45 -13.03 -30.53 5.39
N ASP A 46 -12.20 -29.96 6.27
CA ASP A 46 -12.54 -29.79 7.68
C ASP A 46 -13.50 -28.62 7.93
N GLU A 47 -14.41 -28.80 8.89
CA GLU A 47 -15.27 -27.73 9.38
C GLU A 47 -14.55 -26.90 10.46
N LEU A 48 -14.04 -25.74 10.05
CA LEU A 48 -13.46 -24.76 10.96
C LEU A 48 -14.54 -23.86 11.60
N ARG A 49 -14.49 -23.70 12.93
CA ARG A 49 -15.30 -22.72 13.67
C ARG A 49 -14.49 -21.92 14.68
N ILE A 50 -14.95 -20.71 14.97
CA ILE A 50 -14.49 -19.87 16.09
C ILE A 50 -15.71 -19.36 16.84
N ASP A 51 -15.72 -19.48 18.17
CA ASP A 51 -16.87 -19.14 19.02
C ASP A 51 -18.19 -19.75 18.48
N GLY A 52 -18.13 -20.99 18.01
CA GLY A 52 -19.24 -21.74 17.39
C GLY A 52 -19.63 -21.34 15.96
N ARG A 53 -19.08 -20.25 15.40
CA ARG A 53 -19.39 -19.76 14.04
C ARG A 53 -18.49 -20.40 12.99
N LYS A 54 -19.06 -20.93 11.91
CA LYS A 54 -18.29 -21.47 10.78
C LYS A 54 -17.44 -20.38 10.11
N VAL A 55 -16.18 -20.71 9.84
CA VAL A 55 -15.23 -19.86 9.12
C VAL A 55 -14.92 -20.54 7.79
N ALA A 56 -15.30 -19.90 6.68
CA ALA A 56 -14.89 -20.36 5.37
C ALA A 56 -13.39 -20.10 5.17
N PHE A 57 -12.66 -21.10 4.66
CA PHE A 57 -11.27 -21.00 4.26
C PHE A 57 -11.05 -21.73 2.93
N GLN A 58 -9.92 -21.43 2.29
CA GLN A 58 -9.45 -22.09 1.06
C GLN A 58 -8.00 -22.53 1.27
N ILE A 59 -7.54 -23.56 0.56
CA ILE A 59 -6.13 -23.96 0.58
C ILE A 59 -5.29 -22.87 -0.09
N GLU A 60 -4.06 -22.65 0.38
CA GLU A 60 -3.19 -21.62 -0.17
C GLU A 60 -2.99 -21.69 -1.69
N ASP A 61 -2.87 -22.88 -2.28
CA ASP A 61 -2.56 -23.05 -3.70
C ASP A 61 -3.73 -22.73 -4.65
N GLU A 62 -4.96 -22.74 -4.15
CA GLU A 62 -6.16 -22.33 -4.88
C GLU A 62 -6.37 -20.80 -4.81
N ILE A 63 -5.77 -20.14 -3.82
CA ILE A 63 -5.88 -18.69 -3.64
C ILE A 63 -4.96 -17.99 -4.64
N ARG A 64 -5.58 -17.28 -5.58
CA ARG A 64 -4.93 -16.33 -6.51
C ARG A 64 -3.90 -15.48 -5.76
N ARG A 65 -2.66 -15.51 -6.25
CA ARG A 65 -1.60 -14.63 -5.78
C ARG A 65 -1.84 -13.19 -6.27
N ARG A 66 -1.70 -12.23 -5.36
CA ARG A 66 -1.79 -10.80 -5.64
C ARG A 66 -0.57 -10.11 -5.02
N VAL A 67 -0.01 -9.15 -5.73
CA VAL A 67 1.09 -8.32 -5.23
C VAL A 67 0.79 -6.88 -5.63
N ILE A 68 0.97 -5.94 -4.70
CA ILE A 68 0.86 -4.50 -4.97
C ILE A 68 2.20 -3.81 -4.71
N ILE A 69 2.54 -2.85 -5.55
CA ILE A 69 3.54 -1.83 -5.24
C ILE A 69 2.82 -0.72 -4.50
N TYR A 70 3.30 -0.34 -3.32
CA TYR A 70 2.93 0.90 -2.64
C TYR A 70 4.12 1.87 -2.66
N TYR A 71 3.90 3.12 -3.06
CA TYR A 71 4.90 4.17 -2.88
C TYR A 71 4.69 4.80 -1.49
N LYS A 72 5.39 4.24 -0.50
CA LYS A 72 5.35 4.71 0.88
C LYS A 72 5.84 6.17 1.00
N PRO A 73 5.05 7.09 1.59
CA PRO A 73 5.49 8.43 1.95
C PRO A 73 6.26 8.45 3.29
N GLU A 74 6.86 9.61 3.61
CA GLU A 74 7.36 9.88 4.97
C GLU A 74 6.17 10.06 5.94
N GLY A 75 6.39 9.72 7.22
CA GLY A 75 5.40 9.85 8.28
C GLY A 75 4.50 8.64 8.49
N GLU A 76 4.45 7.69 7.54
CA GLU A 76 3.75 6.41 7.72
C GLU A 76 4.66 5.34 8.33
N ILE A 77 4.11 4.51 9.23
CA ILE A 77 4.83 3.40 9.87
C ILE A 77 4.50 2.04 9.23
N CYS A 78 5.48 1.14 9.20
CA CYS A 78 5.31 -0.25 8.78
C CYS A 78 4.86 -1.15 9.94
N SER A 79 3.65 -0.91 10.47
CA SER A 79 2.96 -1.76 11.44
C SER A 79 1.47 -1.89 11.11
N ARG A 80 0.80 -2.94 11.58
CA ARG A 80 -0.67 -3.09 11.48
C ARG A 80 -1.44 -2.44 12.64
N SER A 81 -0.77 -2.17 13.75
CA SER A 81 -1.32 -1.51 14.93
C SER A 81 -0.23 -0.63 15.53
N ASP A 82 -0.59 0.57 15.97
CA ASP A 82 0.31 1.52 16.59
C ASP A 82 -0.26 1.99 17.92
N PRO A 83 0.44 1.81 19.06
CA PRO A 83 -0.02 2.35 20.35
C PRO A 83 -0.17 3.87 20.34
N GLU A 84 0.63 4.57 19.53
CA GLU A 84 0.62 6.03 19.39
C GLU A 84 -0.36 6.53 18.30
N ASN A 85 -1.15 5.65 17.68
CA ASN A 85 -2.10 5.95 16.60
C ASN A 85 -1.52 6.73 15.40
N ARG A 86 -0.22 6.55 15.09
CA ARG A 86 0.41 7.14 13.90
C ARG A 86 -0.09 6.45 12.62
N PRO A 87 -0.18 7.18 11.48
CA PRO A 87 -0.62 6.63 10.21
C PRO A 87 0.17 5.39 9.80
N THR A 88 -0.54 4.34 9.43
CA THR A 88 0.00 3.05 9.02
C THR A 88 -0.04 2.90 7.50
N VAL A 89 0.95 2.18 6.96
CA VAL A 89 1.00 1.82 5.53
C VAL A 89 -0.18 0.93 5.06
N PHE A 90 -1.07 0.49 5.96
CA PHE A 90 -2.22 -0.35 5.64
C PHE A 90 -3.51 0.43 5.38
N GLU A 91 -3.65 1.66 5.87
CA GLU A 91 -4.89 2.45 5.80
C GLU A 91 -5.36 2.77 4.38
N GLN A 92 -4.42 2.92 3.44
CA GLN A 92 -4.70 3.34 2.06
C GLN A 92 -4.74 2.16 1.06
N LEU A 93 -4.58 0.93 1.55
CA LEU A 93 -4.58 -0.29 0.72
C LEU A 93 -6.02 -0.74 0.40
N PRO A 94 -6.26 -1.44 -0.72
CA PRO A 94 -7.58 -1.94 -1.04
C PRO A 94 -7.96 -3.09 -0.10
N ALA A 95 -9.22 -3.18 0.33
CA ALA A 95 -9.69 -4.37 1.03
C ALA A 95 -9.62 -5.61 0.11
N ILE A 96 -9.33 -6.78 0.69
CA ILE A 96 -9.52 -8.07 0.04
C ILE A 96 -10.57 -8.85 0.85
N PRO A 97 -11.72 -9.24 0.28
CA PRO A 97 -12.68 -10.08 0.98
C PRO A 97 -12.08 -11.45 1.32
N GLY A 98 -12.18 -11.89 2.57
CA GLY A 98 -11.72 -13.21 3.04
C GLY A 98 -10.19 -13.40 3.06
N ASP A 99 -9.41 -12.32 2.92
CA ASP A 99 -7.95 -12.36 2.76
C ASP A 99 -7.33 -11.05 3.27
N ARG A 100 -6.00 -10.91 3.25
CA ARG A 100 -5.29 -9.73 3.79
C ARG A 100 -3.98 -9.42 3.09
N TRP A 101 -3.57 -8.15 3.15
CA TRP A 101 -2.21 -7.76 2.75
C TRP A 101 -1.18 -8.10 3.83
N VAL A 102 -0.08 -8.73 3.42
CA VAL A 102 1.16 -8.96 4.15
C VAL A 102 2.23 -8.06 3.54
N MET A 103 2.89 -7.23 4.35
CA MET A 103 3.99 -6.37 3.90
C MET A 103 5.28 -7.17 3.66
N VAL A 104 6.02 -6.85 2.61
CA VAL A 104 7.31 -7.44 2.29
C VAL A 104 8.42 -6.50 2.78
N GLY A 105 9.02 -6.86 3.90
CA GLY A 105 9.98 -6.05 4.62
C GLY A 105 9.35 -4.82 5.28
N ARG A 106 10.20 -3.89 5.68
CA ARG A 106 9.81 -2.61 6.28
C ARG A 106 10.60 -1.46 5.62
N LEU A 107 10.15 -0.24 5.89
CA LEU A 107 10.87 1.01 5.67
C LEU A 107 10.67 1.86 6.93
N ASP A 108 11.69 2.65 7.31
CA ASP A 108 11.56 3.57 8.44
C ASP A 108 10.46 4.62 8.19
N ILE A 109 9.98 5.24 9.27
CA ILE A 109 9.01 6.35 9.19
C ILE A 109 9.51 7.50 8.29
N ASN A 110 10.82 7.79 8.34
CA ASN A 110 11.51 8.84 7.56
C ASN A 110 12.15 8.31 6.26
N SER A 111 11.76 7.12 5.80
CA SER A 111 12.25 6.50 4.57
C SER A 111 11.07 6.28 3.60
N THR A 112 11.31 6.51 2.32
CA THR A 112 10.29 6.55 1.25
C THR A 112 10.49 5.45 0.21
N GLY A 113 9.50 5.28 -0.67
CA GLY A 113 9.66 4.52 -1.91
C GLY A 113 8.89 3.21 -1.93
N LEU A 114 9.39 2.28 -2.72
CA LEU A 114 8.77 1.02 -3.02
C LEU A 114 8.62 0.15 -1.76
N LEU A 115 7.38 -0.17 -1.40
CA LEU A 115 7.02 -1.20 -0.43
C LEU A 115 6.07 -2.19 -1.10
N LEU A 116 6.46 -3.47 -1.20
CA LEU A 116 5.57 -4.50 -1.74
C LEU A 116 4.62 -4.99 -0.64
N PHE A 117 3.40 -5.32 -1.02
CA PHE A 117 2.51 -6.16 -0.22
C PHE A 117 1.99 -7.30 -1.08
N THR A 118 1.73 -8.45 -0.46
CA THR A 118 1.10 -9.60 -1.11
C THR A 118 0.11 -10.27 -0.17
N ASN A 119 -0.86 -11.00 -0.70
CA ASN A 119 -1.68 -11.91 0.11
C ASN A 119 -0.97 -13.25 0.40
N ASP A 120 0.07 -13.58 -0.34
CA ASP A 120 0.84 -14.80 -0.17
C ASP A 120 1.92 -14.65 0.91
N GLY A 121 1.66 -15.24 2.08
CA GLY A 121 2.59 -15.21 3.21
C GLY A 121 3.91 -15.94 2.96
N GLU A 122 3.94 -16.94 2.08
CA GLU A 122 5.16 -17.67 1.71
C GLU A 122 6.03 -16.84 0.77
N LEU A 123 5.43 -16.19 -0.24
CA LEU A 123 6.15 -15.24 -1.09
C LEU A 123 6.73 -14.09 -0.26
N ALA A 124 5.94 -13.52 0.67
CA ALA A 124 6.43 -12.47 1.55
C ALA A 124 7.61 -12.94 2.41
N ASN A 125 7.52 -14.14 2.99
CA ASN A 125 8.60 -14.72 3.80
C ASN A 125 9.88 -14.90 2.98
N ARG A 126 9.80 -15.53 1.80
CA ARG A 126 10.98 -15.76 0.97
C ARG A 126 11.62 -14.47 0.45
N LEU A 127 10.84 -13.47 0.04
CA LEU A 127 11.37 -12.18 -0.39
C LEU A 127 12.08 -11.41 0.75
N MET A 128 11.70 -11.67 2.01
CA MET A 128 12.35 -11.08 3.20
C MET A 128 13.55 -11.88 3.72
N HIS A 129 13.61 -13.19 3.45
CA HIS A 129 14.59 -14.06 4.09
C HIS A 129 16.02 -13.79 3.57
N PRO A 130 17.04 -13.58 4.43
CA PRO A 130 18.39 -13.21 3.99
C PRO A 130 19.04 -14.22 3.04
N SER A 131 18.75 -15.52 3.19
CA SER A 131 19.34 -16.58 2.33
C SER A 131 19.06 -16.43 0.84
N ASN A 132 18.02 -15.68 0.47
CA ASN A 132 17.61 -15.50 -0.91
C ASN A 132 18.24 -14.25 -1.55
N GLU A 133 19.04 -13.50 -0.78
CA GLU A 133 19.84 -12.34 -1.23
C GLU A 133 19.10 -11.33 -2.12
N ILE A 134 17.80 -11.16 -1.88
CA ILE A 134 16.95 -10.32 -2.76
C ILE A 134 17.39 -8.86 -2.67
N GLU A 135 17.95 -8.37 -3.77
CA GLU A 135 18.48 -7.02 -3.89
C GLU A 135 17.46 -5.93 -3.58
N ARG A 136 17.91 -4.89 -2.90
CA ARG A 136 17.14 -3.69 -2.54
C ARG A 136 17.97 -2.49 -2.95
N GLU A 137 17.43 -1.69 -3.85
CA GLU A 137 18.11 -0.52 -4.40
C GLU A 137 17.56 0.76 -3.81
N TYR A 138 18.44 1.68 -3.47
CA TYR A 138 18.08 2.95 -2.88
C TYR A 138 18.75 4.11 -3.61
N ALA A 139 17.96 5.13 -3.92
CA ALA A 139 18.46 6.48 -4.17
C ALA A 139 18.63 7.19 -2.82
N VAL A 140 19.85 7.65 -2.55
CA VAL A 140 20.29 8.20 -1.26
C VAL A 140 20.83 9.60 -1.49
N ARG A 141 20.30 10.61 -0.77
CA ARG A 141 20.86 11.96 -0.78
C ARG A 141 21.73 12.19 0.44
N VAL A 142 23.03 12.29 0.22
CA VAL A 142 24.06 12.41 1.26
C VAL A 142 24.52 13.86 1.36
N MET A 143 24.71 14.33 2.59
CA MET A 143 25.34 15.60 2.90
C MET A 143 26.82 15.37 3.21
N GLY A 144 27.70 16.00 2.44
CA GLY A 144 29.15 15.82 2.52
C GLY A 144 29.76 15.27 1.22
N GLU A 145 31.08 15.23 1.14
CA GLU A 145 31.82 14.74 -0.02
C GLU A 145 32.07 13.24 0.07
N VAL A 146 31.72 12.49 -0.98
CA VAL A 146 32.04 11.06 -1.10
C VAL A 146 33.30 10.91 -1.93
N THR A 147 34.45 10.84 -1.26
CA THR A 147 35.73 10.60 -1.95
C THR A 147 35.79 9.18 -2.54
N PRO A 148 36.63 8.92 -3.56
CA PRO A 148 36.83 7.58 -4.10
C PRO A 148 37.25 6.56 -3.03
N GLN A 149 38.01 6.98 -2.01
CA GLN A 149 38.40 6.12 -0.90
C GLN A 149 37.20 5.72 -0.04
N ILE A 150 36.32 6.66 0.32
CA ILE A 150 35.10 6.39 1.07
C ILE A 150 34.18 5.44 0.30
N ARG A 151 34.01 5.66 -1.02
CA ARG A 151 33.28 4.73 -1.89
C ARG A 151 33.87 3.31 -1.86
N ASN A 152 35.20 3.19 -1.98
CA ASN A 152 35.88 1.91 -1.96
C ASN A 152 35.76 1.20 -0.61
N ASN A 153 35.77 1.92 0.52
CA ASN A 153 35.52 1.36 1.85
C ASN A 153 34.12 0.75 1.92
N MET A 154 33.07 1.48 1.52
CA MET A 154 31.69 1.00 1.58
C MET A 154 31.39 -0.18 0.64
N LEU A 155 32.14 -0.33 -0.47
CA LEU A 155 32.06 -1.49 -1.37
C LEU A 155 32.82 -2.72 -0.84
N LYS A 156 33.99 -2.53 -0.22
CA LYS A 156 34.76 -3.61 0.41
C LYS A 156 34.09 -4.12 1.69
N GLY A 157 33.46 -3.22 2.43
CA GLY A 157 32.75 -3.48 3.66
C GLY A 157 33.25 -2.64 4.83
N VAL A 158 32.32 -2.28 5.70
CA VAL A 158 32.52 -1.51 6.93
C VAL A 158 32.03 -2.32 8.12
N VAL A 159 32.63 -2.13 9.29
CA VAL A 159 32.17 -2.77 10.54
C VAL A 159 31.09 -1.89 11.16
N LEU A 160 29.92 -2.48 11.44
CA LEU A 160 28.83 -1.87 12.21
C LEU A 160 28.63 -2.66 13.52
N ASP A 161 27.87 -2.09 14.46
CA ASP A 161 27.64 -2.67 15.80
C ASP A 161 27.07 -4.11 15.78
N ASP A 162 26.29 -4.45 14.75
CA ASP A 162 25.67 -5.75 14.51
C ASP A 162 26.43 -6.59 13.45
N GLY A 163 27.68 -6.26 13.15
CA GLY A 163 28.57 -7.00 12.23
C GLY A 163 28.96 -6.25 10.95
N PRO A 164 29.77 -6.87 10.07
CA PRO A 164 30.20 -6.25 8.81
C PRO A 164 29.01 -6.00 7.87
N ALA A 165 29.04 -4.92 7.09
CA ALA A 165 28.05 -4.59 6.07
C ALA A 165 28.71 -3.91 4.86
N LYS A 166 28.12 -4.03 3.66
CA LYS A 166 28.65 -3.42 2.43
C LYS A 166 27.53 -3.05 1.45
N PHE A 167 27.86 -2.21 0.47
CA PHE A 167 27.07 -2.08 -0.74
C PHE A 167 27.56 -3.07 -1.81
N GLU A 168 26.64 -3.74 -2.51
CA GLU A 168 26.96 -4.56 -3.69
C GLU A 168 27.24 -3.70 -4.92
N SER A 169 26.59 -2.54 -5.01
CA SER A 169 26.88 -1.54 -6.04
C SER A 169 26.74 -0.13 -5.49
N PHE A 170 27.50 0.80 -6.08
CA PHE A 170 27.52 2.21 -5.72
C PHE A 170 27.81 3.05 -6.96
N SER A 171 26.84 3.85 -7.39
CA SER A 171 26.97 4.82 -8.49
C SER A 171 26.50 6.21 -8.07
N GLU A 172 27.09 7.24 -8.67
CA GLU A 172 26.69 8.63 -8.47
C GLU A 172 25.59 9.00 -9.49
N LEU A 173 24.52 9.65 -9.01
CA LEU A 173 23.41 10.16 -9.82
C LEU A 173 23.51 11.67 -10.07
N GLY A 174 24.57 12.32 -9.56
CA GLY A 174 24.77 13.77 -9.59
C GLY A 174 24.21 14.50 -8.37
N GLY A 175 24.18 15.83 -8.44
CA GLY A 175 23.69 16.71 -7.37
C GLY A 175 24.51 17.99 -7.24
N ASP A 176 23.95 18.98 -6.55
CA ASP A 176 24.51 20.34 -6.48
C ASP A 176 25.06 20.66 -5.09
N GLY A 177 26.23 21.30 -5.06
CA GLY A 177 26.90 21.73 -3.84
C GLY A 177 27.20 20.57 -2.88
N ILE A 178 26.86 20.75 -1.60
CA ILE A 178 27.15 19.78 -0.53
C ILE A 178 26.22 18.56 -0.50
N ASN A 179 25.19 18.50 -1.35
CA ASN A 179 24.18 17.44 -1.35
C ASN A 179 24.25 16.63 -2.65
N ARG A 180 24.76 15.40 -2.59
CA ARG A 180 24.84 14.52 -3.75
C ARG A 180 23.93 13.30 -3.64
N TRP A 181 23.47 12.82 -4.78
CA TRP A 181 22.66 11.62 -4.91
C TRP A 181 23.49 10.43 -5.35
N PHE A 182 23.29 9.31 -4.68
CA PHE A 182 23.92 8.03 -5.01
C PHE A 182 22.85 6.96 -5.13
N GLN A 183 23.06 6.02 -6.06
CA GLN A 183 22.31 4.78 -6.14
C GLN A 183 23.16 3.68 -5.52
N VAL A 184 22.57 2.95 -4.56
CA VAL A 184 23.25 1.87 -3.84
C VAL A 184 22.37 0.63 -3.79
N VAL A 185 22.99 -0.55 -3.83
CA VAL A 185 22.29 -1.84 -3.69
C VAL A 185 22.80 -2.58 -2.46
N VAL A 186 21.86 -3.16 -1.69
CA VAL A 186 22.12 -4.11 -0.60
C VAL A 186 21.31 -5.39 -0.80
N LYS A 187 21.84 -6.53 -0.36
CA LYS A 187 21.19 -7.85 -0.41
C LYS A 187 20.48 -8.24 0.89
N GLU A 188 20.89 -7.64 2.00
CA GLU A 188 20.22 -7.78 3.30
C GLU A 188 19.30 -6.59 3.61
N GLY A 189 18.83 -6.51 4.84
CA GLY A 189 17.80 -5.55 5.27
C GLY A 189 17.83 -5.32 6.78
N ARG A 190 19.04 -5.18 7.33
CA ARG A 190 19.26 -4.88 8.76
C ARG A 190 18.68 -3.51 9.10
N ASN A 191 18.47 -3.26 10.41
CA ASN A 191 17.89 -2.00 10.85
C ASN A 191 18.76 -0.82 10.37
N ARG A 192 18.15 0.12 9.62
CA ARG A 192 18.79 1.35 9.11
C ARG A 192 20.11 1.15 8.36
N GLU A 193 20.37 -0.06 7.84
CA GLU A 193 21.65 -0.51 7.29
C GLU A 193 22.33 0.50 6.35
N VAL A 194 21.62 0.93 5.28
CA VAL A 194 22.13 1.93 4.32
C VAL A 194 22.60 3.21 5.02
N ARG A 195 21.86 3.69 6.02
CA ARG A 195 22.22 4.91 6.77
C ARG A 195 23.48 4.67 7.60
N ARG A 196 23.56 3.53 8.29
CA ARG A 196 24.70 3.17 9.14
C ARG A 196 25.99 2.96 8.35
N ILE A 197 25.91 2.42 7.12
CA ILE A 197 27.07 2.32 6.23
C ILE A 197 27.62 3.73 5.91
N PHE A 198 26.78 4.70 5.54
CA PHE A 198 27.22 6.08 5.32
C PHE A 198 27.69 6.77 6.63
N GLU A 199 26.97 6.59 7.73
CA GLU A 199 27.29 7.16 9.04
C GLU A 199 28.66 6.66 9.55
N SER A 200 29.04 5.41 9.26
CA SER A 200 30.37 4.85 9.57
C SER A 200 31.54 5.58 8.88
N GLN A 201 31.26 6.29 7.78
CA GLN A 201 32.22 7.08 7.01
C GLN A 201 32.10 8.59 7.32
N GLY A 202 31.39 8.96 8.40
CA GLY A 202 31.17 10.35 8.81
C GLY A 202 30.10 11.10 8.01
N LEU A 203 29.37 10.41 7.11
CA LEU A 203 28.42 11.03 6.17
C LEU A 203 26.98 10.96 6.68
N LYS A 204 26.19 12.01 6.41
CA LYS A 204 24.78 12.10 6.86
C LYS A 204 23.79 11.88 5.71
N VAL A 205 22.89 10.91 5.87
CA VAL A 205 21.82 10.62 4.89
C VAL A 205 20.59 11.50 5.12
N SER A 206 20.41 12.49 4.25
CA SER A 206 19.29 13.46 4.32
C SER A 206 17.98 12.96 3.70
N ARG A 207 18.05 12.13 2.65
CA ARG A 207 16.88 11.46 2.03
C ARG A 207 17.23 10.02 1.67
N LEU A 208 16.25 9.13 1.80
CA LEU A 208 16.36 7.72 1.43
C LEU A 208 15.08 7.28 0.73
N LEU A 209 15.22 6.83 -0.51
CA LEU A 209 14.13 6.38 -1.40
C LEU A 209 14.46 4.99 -1.92
N ARG A 210 13.66 3.97 -1.60
CA ARG A 210 13.81 2.63 -2.19
C ARG A 210 13.24 2.65 -3.62
N THR A 211 14.11 2.46 -4.62
CA THR A 211 13.78 2.51 -6.05
C THR A 211 13.46 1.14 -6.64
N ARG A 212 14.03 0.05 -6.09
CA ARG A 212 13.82 -1.32 -6.57
C ARG A 212 13.80 -2.33 -5.42
N TYR A 213 13.06 -3.41 -5.59
CA TYR A 213 13.06 -4.59 -4.71
C TYR A 213 13.00 -5.86 -5.59
N GLY A 214 14.09 -6.62 -5.62
CA GLY A 214 14.27 -7.74 -6.54
C GLY A 214 14.11 -7.30 -8.00
N THR A 215 13.18 -7.93 -8.70
CA THR A 215 12.82 -7.63 -10.09
C THR A 215 11.90 -6.40 -10.26
N VAL A 216 11.29 -5.90 -9.18
CA VAL A 216 10.25 -4.85 -9.27
C VAL A 216 10.87 -3.48 -9.02
N ILE A 217 10.68 -2.58 -9.99
CA ILE A 217 11.13 -1.19 -9.96
C ILE A 217 9.94 -0.28 -9.61
N LEU A 218 10.21 0.84 -8.93
CA LEU A 218 9.20 1.85 -8.60
C LEU A 218 8.75 2.58 -9.89
N PRO A 219 7.48 2.46 -10.32
CA PRO A 219 7.02 3.09 -11.56
C PRO A 219 7.09 4.62 -11.45
N ARG A 220 7.52 5.31 -12.51
CA ARG A 220 7.71 6.77 -12.51
C ARG A 220 6.38 7.52 -12.43
N GLU A 221 5.30 6.87 -12.86
CA GLU A 221 3.92 7.35 -12.89
C GLU A 221 3.28 7.22 -11.50
N LEU A 222 3.74 6.26 -10.69
CA LEU A 222 3.24 6.06 -9.33
C LEU A 222 3.65 7.24 -8.44
N ARG A 223 2.69 7.83 -7.75
CA ARG A 223 2.92 8.95 -6.81
C ARG A 223 2.87 8.48 -5.36
N THR A 224 3.49 9.23 -4.45
CA THR A 224 3.50 8.92 -3.01
C THR A 224 2.10 8.73 -2.44
N GLY A 225 1.96 7.77 -1.52
CA GLY A 225 0.68 7.39 -0.91
C GLY A 225 -0.31 6.73 -1.87
N ARG A 226 0.16 6.21 -3.01
CA ARG A 226 -0.62 5.43 -3.98
C ARG A 226 -0.02 4.03 -4.16
N TRP A 227 -0.85 3.13 -4.66
CA TRP A 227 -0.45 1.77 -5.03
C TRP A 227 -0.97 1.40 -6.43
N ILE A 228 -0.30 0.41 -7.02
CA ILE A 228 -0.79 -0.37 -8.18
C ILE A 228 -0.67 -1.86 -7.87
N GLU A 229 -1.49 -2.70 -8.51
CA GLU A 229 -1.36 -4.16 -8.46
C GLU A 229 -0.51 -4.62 -9.64
N LEU A 230 0.41 -5.55 -9.39
CA LEU A 230 1.31 -6.12 -10.39
C LEU A 230 0.54 -7.03 -11.36
N ASP A 231 1.06 -7.13 -12.60
CA ASP A 231 0.52 -8.06 -13.59
C ASP A 231 0.99 -9.50 -13.34
N LYS A 232 0.65 -10.42 -14.25
CA LYS A 232 1.05 -11.82 -14.12
C LYS A 232 2.56 -12.00 -14.26
N ASN A 233 3.20 -11.28 -15.18
CA ASN A 233 4.61 -11.44 -15.53
C ASN A 233 5.49 -10.96 -14.38
N ASP A 234 5.17 -9.81 -13.78
CA ASP A 234 5.89 -9.27 -12.63
C ASP A 234 5.78 -10.17 -11.40
N ILE A 235 4.58 -10.74 -11.14
CA ILE A 235 4.39 -11.69 -10.04
C ILE A 235 5.13 -13.00 -10.31
N ASP A 236 5.08 -13.52 -11.53
CA ASP A 236 5.80 -14.74 -11.91
C ASP A 236 7.32 -14.54 -11.77
N ASN A 237 7.85 -13.39 -12.23
CA ASN A 237 9.26 -13.00 -12.05
C ASN A 237 9.67 -12.95 -10.58
N LEU A 238 8.86 -12.33 -9.70
CA LEU A 238 9.08 -12.36 -8.25
C LEU A 238 9.09 -13.78 -7.70
N THR A 239 8.16 -14.64 -8.12
CA THR A 239 8.07 -16.02 -7.61
C THR A 239 9.23 -16.88 -8.10
N LYS A 240 9.68 -16.70 -9.34
CA LYS A 240 10.85 -17.36 -9.92
C LYS A 240 12.14 -16.97 -9.17
N ALA A 241 12.29 -15.70 -8.80
CA ALA A 241 13.43 -15.21 -8.03
C ALA A 241 13.54 -15.79 -6.61
N VAL A 242 12.51 -16.49 -6.11
CA VAL A 242 12.52 -17.19 -4.82
C VAL A 242 12.07 -18.66 -4.93
N GLU A 243 12.20 -19.27 -6.11
CA GLU A 243 11.89 -20.68 -6.37
C GLU A 243 10.48 -21.12 -5.91
N LEU A 244 9.51 -20.21 -5.98
CA LEU A 244 8.13 -20.46 -5.60
C LEU A 244 7.29 -20.79 -6.83
N LYS A 245 6.44 -21.82 -6.74
CA LYS A 245 5.59 -22.23 -7.86
C LYS A 245 4.62 -21.09 -8.25
N PRO A 246 4.44 -20.80 -9.56
CA PRO A 246 3.42 -19.87 -10.02
C PRO A 246 2.02 -20.41 -9.70
N ARG A 247 1.03 -19.52 -9.56
CA ARG A 247 -0.38 -19.88 -9.32
C ARG A 247 -1.28 -19.45 -10.47
N GLN A 248 -2.28 -20.28 -10.77
CA GLN A 248 -3.29 -19.97 -11.77
C GLN A 248 -4.13 -18.74 -11.35
N GLY A 249 -4.70 -18.04 -12.34
CA GLY A 249 -5.53 -16.84 -12.10
C GLY A 249 -4.81 -15.60 -11.55
N THR A 250 -3.48 -15.64 -11.44
CA THR A 250 -2.61 -14.52 -11.03
C THR A 250 -2.54 -13.42 -12.09
N GLY A 251 -2.44 -12.15 -11.68
CA GLY A 251 -2.25 -10.99 -12.56
C GLY A 251 -3.49 -10.13 -12.80
N LEU A 252 -3.36 -9.04 -13.56
CA LEU A 252 -4.45 -8.07 -13.78
C LEU A 252 -5.48 -8.54 -14.83
N PHE A 253 -6.77 -8.56 -14.48
CA PHE A 253 -7.87 -8.85 -15.40
C PHE A 253 -8.97 -7.78 -15.33
N GLY A 254 -9.76 -7.68 -16.40
CA GLY A 254 -10.95 -6.84 -16.48
C GLY A 254 -10.74 -5.38 -16.04
N MET A 255 -11.57 -4.92 -15.11
CA MET A 255 -11.53 -3.54 -14.61
C MET A 255 -10.25 -3.19 -13.83
N ALA A 256 -9.56 -4.17 -13.23
CA ALA A 256 -8.29 -3.92 -12.56
C ALA A 256 -7.19 -3.59 -13.57
N LYS A 257 -7.14 -4.30 -14.70
CA LYS A 257 -6.23 -4.01 -15.80
C LYS A 257 -6.48 -2.61 -16.39
N ARG A 258 -7.73 -2.31 -16.76
CA ARG A 258 -8.16 -0.99 -17.26
C ARG A 258 -7.85 0.16 -16.30
N ARG A 259 -7.92 -0.08 -14.99
CA ARG A 259 -7.55 0.93 -13.98
C ARG A 259 -6.05 1.18 -13.95
N ASN A 260 -5.22 0.14 -14.13
CA ASN A 260 -3.77 0.29 -14.16
C ASN A 260 -3.31 1.02 -15.43
N GLU A 261 -3.84 0.63 -16.60
CA GLU A 261 -3.65 1.31 -17.89
C GLU A 261 -3.98 2.81 -17.76
N ARG A 262 -5.15 3.16 -17.20
CA ARG A 262 -5.52 4.57 -16.93
C ARG A 262 -4.59 5.32 -15.96
N MET A 263 -3.91 4.64 -15.03
CA MET A 263 -2.95 5.30 -14.14
C MET A 263 -1.62 5.61 -14.84
N GLN A 264 -1.26 4.86 -15.89
CA GLN A 264 -0.12 5.18 -16.74
C GLN A 264 -0.41 6.45 -17.57
N ASP A 265 -1.57 6.51 -18.22
CA ASP A 265 -1.98 7.68 -19.02
C ASP A 265 -2.21 8.95 -18.18
N LYS A 266 -2.82 8.80 -16.99
CA LYS A 266 -3.27 9.91 -16.13
C LYS A 266 -2.95 9.61 -14.66
N PRO A 267 -1.69 9.80 -14.22
CA PRO A 267 -1.28 9.49 -12.86
C PRO A 267 -2.01 10.38 -11.84
N MET A 268 -2.60 9.76 -10.82
CA MET A 268 -3.26 10.47 -9.73
C MET A 268 -2.29 11.34 -8.95
N ALA A 269 -2.75 12.50 -8.48
CA ALA A 269 -1.97 13.38 -7.63
C ALA A 269 -1.40 12.66 -6.39
N ALA A 270 -0.16 13.04 -6.05
CA ALA A 270 0.57 12.59 -4.89
C ALA A 270 -0.20 12.89 -3.59
N ARG A 271 -0.25 11.91 -2.69
CA ARG A 271 -0.68 12.13 -1.31
C ARG A 271 0.56 12.41 -0.48
N ARG A 272 0.57 13.56 0.21
CA ARG A 272 1.51 13.80 1.32
C ARG A 272 1.04 12.96 2.50
N GLY A 273 1.98 12.33 3.22
CA GLY A 273 1.67 11.66 4.49
C GLY A 273 0.99 12.65 5.44
N GLY A 274 -0.22 12.32 5.89
CA GLY A 274 -1.13 13.30 6.50
C GLY A 274 -0.57 13.99 7.76
N PHE A 275 0.25 13.25 8.51
CA PHE A 275 0.76 13.65 9.82
C PHE A 275 1.56 14.96 9.82
N LEU A 276 2.38 15.20 8.77
CA LEU A 276 3.18 16.42 8.65
C LEU A 276 2.36 17.70 8.44
N ARG A 277 1.09 17.58 8.00
CA ARG A 277 0.17 18.72 7.92
C ARG A 277 -0.61 18.92 9.22
N GLN A 278 -0.77 17.86 10.01
CA GLN A 278 -1.45 17.90 11.30
C GLN A 278 -0.52 18.53 12.35
N GLN A 279 0.72 18.04 12.49
CA GLN A 279 1.73 18.68 13.34
C GLN A 279 1.97 20.17 13.04
N ARG A 280 1.90 20.59 11.77
CA ARG A 280 1.98 22.02 11.42
C ARG A 280 0.74 22.83 11.78
N ARG A 281 -0.45 22.22 11.82
CA ARG A 281 -1.65 22.89 12.32
C ARG A 281 -1.57 23.03 13.83
N ASP A 282 -1.23 21.94 14.51
CA ASP A 282 -1.17 21.85 15.96
C ASP A 282 -0.01 22.71 16.53
N SER A 283 1.02 23.03 15.73
CA SER A 283 2.08 23.99 16.10
C SER A 283 1.74 25.46 15.85
N ASP A 284 0.87 25.75 14.88
CA ASP A 284 0.56 27.11 14.43
C ASP A 284 -0.70 27.68 15.13
N GLU A 285 -1.44 26.87 15.89
CA GLU A 285 -2.59 27.30 16.73
C GLU A 285 -2.16 27.80 18.12
N GLN A 286 -1.32 28.83 18.17
CA GLN A 286 -1.31 29.78 19.29
C GLN A 286 -1.82 31.14 18.80
N PRO A 287 -3.09 31.50 19.05
CA PRO A 287 -3.61 32.81 18.67
C PRO A 287 -3.03 33.89 19.58
N GLN A 288 -1.97 34.56 19.11
CA GLN A 288 -1.62 35.87 19.64
C GLN A 288 -2.75 36.84 19.32
N ASN A 289 -3.49 37.25 20.35
CA ASN A 289 -4.42 38.37 20.25
C ASN A 289 -3.68 39.60 19.75
N ASN A 290 -3.95 40.05 18.53
CA ASN A 290 -3.61 41.39 18.11
C ASN A 290 -4.75 42.02 17.30
N THR A 291 -4.98 43.29 17.56
CA THR A 291 -6.25 43.99 17.34
C THR A 291 -6.37 44.62 15.97
N GLY A 292 -7.58 44.57 15.42
CA GLY A 292 -8.11 45.62 14.53
C GLY A 292 -7.68 45.58 13.07
N ARG A 293 -8.65 45.29 12.19
CA ARG A 293 -8.83 46.08 10.97
C ARG A 293 -10.27 46.02 10.47
N GLU A 294 -10.76 47.17 10.05
CA GLU A 294 -12.16 47.45 9.75
C GLU A 294 -12.61 46.77 8.46
N ARG A 295 -13.90 46.42 8.39
CA ARG A 295 -14.55 46.11 7.11
C ARG A 295 -14.88 47.43 6.43
N ARG A 296 -14.42 47.60 5.19
CA ARG A 296 -15.01 48.56 4.25
C ARG A 296 -15.73 47.78 3.16
N ASP A 297 -17.04 47.88 3.16
CA ASP A 297 -17.84 47.65 1.96
C ASP A 297 -17.61 48.84 1.02
N ASP A 298 -17.40 48.58 -0.26
CA ASP A 298 -17.57 49.59 -1.32
C ASP A 298 -17.97 48.88 -2.63
N ASN A 299 -19.20 49.15 -3.06
CA ASN A 299 -19.75 48.72 -4.36
C ASN A 299 -19.66 49.90 -5.34
N ALA A 300 -19.02 49.73 -6.50
CA ALA A 300 -19.06 50.72 -7.57
C ALA A 300 -18.93 50.09 -8.98
N TYR A 301 -19.93 50.35 -9.82
CA TYR A 301 -19.98 50.45 -11.30
C TYR A 301 -18.79 49.92 -12.14
N GLY A 302 -18.93 49.22 -13.28
CA GLY A 302 -20.11 48.89 -14.10
C GLY A 302 -19.82 49.13 -15.60
N ARG A 303 -20.14 48.16 -16.50
CA ARG A 303 -19.85 48.15 -17.97
C ARG A 303 -18.33 48.06 -18.31
N ARG A 304 -17.83 47.61 -19.46
CA ARG A 304 -18.33 47.09 -20.78
C ARG A 304 -17.17 46.28 -21.42
N ASP A 305 -17.26 45.44 -22.44
CA ASP A 305 -18.33 44.79 -23.22
C ASP A 305 -17.77 43.44 -23.79
N ARG A 306 -18.50 42.71 -24.67
CA ARG A 306 -17.96 41.53 -25.38
C ARG A 306 -18.38 41.50 -26.86
N ALA A 307 -17.44 41.79 -27.76
CA ALA A 307 -17.65 41.73 -29.20
C ALA A 307 -17.75 40.29 -29.73
N GLU A 308 -18.44 40.14 -30.86
CA GLU A 308 -18.74 38.89 -31.55
C GLU A 308 -17.48 38.22 -32.14
N ASN A 309 -17.57 36.91 -32.40
CA ASN A 309 -17.14 36.43 -33.70
C ASN A 309 -18.10 35.33 -34.18
N GLN A 310 -18.50 35.44 -35.44
CA GLN A 310 -19.53 34.60 -36.06
C GLN A 310 -18.88 33.45 -36.83
N ASN A 311 -19.46 32.26 -36.77
CA ASN A 311 -19.47 31.34 -37.91
C ASN A 311 -20.60 30.32 -37.71
N GLY A 312 -21.57 30.34 -38.62
CA GLY A 312 -22.83 29.63 -38.45
C GLY A 312 -22.88 28.27 -39.13
N THR A 313 -23.90 27.49 -38.77
CA THR A 313 -24.51 26.50 -39.66
C THR A 313 -25.99 26.42 -39.29
N GLN A 314 -26.86 26.72 -40.25
CA GLN A 314 -28.31 26.77 -40.04
C GLN A 314 -28.88 25.36 -39.96
N PHE A 315 -29.81 25.12 -39.02
CA PHE A 315 -30.74 24.00 -39.10
C PHE A 315 -32.18 24.50 -39.21
N VAL A 316 -32.90 23.98 -40.20
CA VAL A 316 -34.23 24.44 -40.61
C VAL A 316 -35.30 23.88 -39.68
N ARG A 317 -36.22 24.77 -39.29
CA ARG A 317 -37.40 24.49 -38.46
C ARG A 317 -38.45 23.70 -39.28
N ARG A 318 -39.08 22.68 -38.70
CA ARG A 318 -40.28 22.05 -39.27
C ARG A 318 -41.32 21.78 -38.18
N GLU A 319 -42.58 22.10 -38.47
CA GLU A 319 -43.69 22.09 -37.52
C GLU A 319 -44.55 20.82 -37.58
N ASN A 320 -45.24 20.54 -36.46
CA ASN A 320 -46.58 19.94 -36.32
C ASN A 320 -47.01 18.73 -37.18
N ARG A 321 -47.25 17.57 -36.54
CA ARG A 321 -48.57 16.89 -36.45
C ARG A 321 -48.56 15.66 -35.47
N PRO A 322 -49.71 15.05 -35.08
CA PRO A 322 -50.21 15.25 -33.72
C PRO A 322 -50.29 13.99 -32.83
N ASP A 323 -50.80 14.24 -31.61
CA ASP A 323 -51.12 13.36 -30.49
C ASP A 323 -51.80 12.00 -30.79
N GLN A 324 -51.44 10.98 -30.00
CA GLN A 324 -52.21 9.73 -29.85
C GLN A 324 -51.74 8.88 -28.64
N GLY A 325 -52.66 8.61 -27.71
CA GLY A 325 -52.71 7.34 -26.96
C GLY A 325 -52.09 7.28 -25.55
N PHE A 326 -52.88 7.65 -24.53
CA PHE A 326 -52.57 7.34 -23.13
C PHE A 326 -52.74 5.84 -22.81
N GLY A 327 -51.71 5.22 -22.21
CA GLY A 327 -51.76 3.90 -21.60
C GLY A 327 -51.80 3.99 -20.06
N ARG A 328 -52.67 3.21 -19.41
CA ARG A 328 -52.97 3.31 -17.97
C ARG A 328 -51.77 3.18 -17.04
N ARG A 329 -51.81 3.95 -15.96
CA ARG A 329 -50.96 3.85 -14.77
C ARG A 329 -51.72 3.04 -13.72
N GLU A 330 -51.27 1.85 -13.39
CA GLU A 330 -51.81 1.09 -12.24
C GLU A 330 -51.21 1.61 -10.93
N GLU A 331 -52.07 1.71 -9.92
CA GLU A 331 -51.74 2.19 -8.59
C GLU A 331 -50.86 1.18 -7.85
N ARG A 332 -49.85 1.66 -7.11
CA ARG A 332 -49.10 0.83 -6.17
C ARG A 332 -49.65 1.03 -4.77
N ASP A 333 -50.10 -0.05 -4.17
CA ASP A 333 -50.43 -0.16 -2.75
C ASP A 333 -49.32 0.43 -1.86
N GLU A 334 -49.66 1.43 -1.05
CA GLU A 334 -48.70 2.07 -0.13
C GLU A 334 -48.48 1.27 1.18
N ASN A 335 -49.16 0.13 1.36
CA ASN A 335 -49.21 -0.64 2.61
C ASN A 335 -48.46 -1.99 2.60
N ALA A 336 -47.42 -2.14 1.77
CA ALA A 336 -46.53 -3.31 1.83
C ALA A 336 -45.48 -3.18 2.97
N PRO A 337 -45.41 -4.11 3.95
CA PRO A 337 -44.46 -4.00 5.05
C PRO A 337 -43.01 -4.14 4.56
N ARG A 338 -42.20 -3.10 4.81
CA ARG A 338 -40.78 -3.06 4.44
C ARG A 338 -40.00 -4.13 5.19
N ARG A 339 -39.63 -5.22 4.51
CA ARG A 339 -38.69 -6.22 5.04
C ARG A 339 -37.35 -5.52 5.33
N PRO A 340 -36.82 -5.54 6.56
CA PRO A 340 -35.52 -4.96 6.84
C PRO A 340 -34.44 -5.77 6.12
N TYR A 341 -33.68 -5.10 5.26
CA TYR A 341 -32.48 -5.71 4.65
C TYR A 341 -31.55 -6.18 5.76
N GLY A 342 -31.20 -7.47 5.72
CA GLY A 342 -30.32 -8.08 6.71
C GLY A 342 -28.98 -7.35 6.76
N ILE A 343 -28.77 -6.56 7.81
CA ILE A 343 -27.47 -5.97 8.12
C ILE A 343 -26.53 -7.13 8.38
N ASN A 344 -25.67 -7.43 7.41
CA ASN A 344 -24.61 -8.40 7.56
C ASN A 344 -23.61 -7.80 8.55
N LYS A 345 -23.82 -8.05 9.85
CA LYS A 345 -23.01 -7.54 10.94
C LYS A 345 -21.59 -8.07 10.75
N GLY A 346 -20.74 -7.22 10.17
CA GLY A 346 -19.33 -7.52 9.99
C GLY A 346 -18.72 -7.96 11.33
N PHE A 347 -17.75 -8.88 11.24
CA PHE A 347 -16.92 -9.24 12.38
C PHE A 347 -16.44 -7.96 13.06
N LYS A 348 -16.81 -7.77 14.33
CA LYS A 348 -16.08 -6.81 15.17
C LYS A 348 -14.62 -7.26 15.12
N LYS A 349 -13.72 -6.35 14.78
CA LYS A 349 -12.30 -6.55 15.04
C LYS A 349 -12.17 -6.78 16.55
N PHE A 350 -11.56 -7.90 16.92
CA PHE A 350 -11.13 -8.22 18.27
C PHE A 350 -9.61 -8.06 18.31
#